data_AF-A0A522V9R0-F1
#
_entry.id   AF-A0A522V9R0-F1
#
_cell.length_a   1.000
_cell.length_b   1.000
_cell.length_c   1.000
_cell.angle_alpha   90.00
_cell.angle_beta   90.00
_cell.angle_gamma   90.00
#
_symmetry.space_group_name_H-M   'P 1'
#
loop_
_entity.id
_entity.type
_entity.pdbx_description
1 polymer ?
#
loop_
_entity_poly.entity_id
_entity_poly.type
_entity_poly.pdbx_seq_one_letter_code
_entity_poly.pdbx_strand_id
1 'polypeptide(L)'
;MKIKLDENIGRRGLELLTRSGHDVMTVVDQKLGGAPDEKLFKVCADEGRVLVTLDHDFGQVLRFPPEKSAGMVVLEPGEPVRRNRSWIV
;
A
#
# COMPACT_ATOMS: atom_id res chain seq x y z
N MET A 1 -3.42 -6.99 12.00
CA MET A 1 -2.46 -5.87 11.88
C MET A 1 -3.20 -4.64 11.38
N LYS A 2 -2.63 -3.44 11.58
CA LYS A 2 -3.11 -2.23 10.92
C LYS A 2 -2.30 -1.98 9.65
N ILE A 3 -2.97 -1.76 8.53
CA ILE A 3 -2.37 -1.61 7.21
C ILE A 3 -2.82 -0.29 6.60
N LYS A 4 -1.88 0.43 5.99
CA LYS A 4 -2.12 1.50 5.02
C LYS A 4 -1.94 0.93 3.64
N LEU A 5 -2.99 0.99 2.83
CA LEU A 5 -2.92 0.57 1.43
C LEU A 5 -2.78 1.79 0.53
N ASP A 6 -1.73 1.78 -0.27
CA ASP A 6 -1.50 2.81 -1.27
C ASP A 6 -2.58 2.81 -2.37
N GLU A 7 -2.77 3.94 -3.03
CA GLU A 7 -3.82 4.14 -4.05
C GLU A 7 -3.65 3.20 -5.26
N ASN A 8 -2.40 2.80 -5.54
CA ASN A 8 -2.05 1.96 -6.68
C ASN A 8 -2.41 0.47 -6.52
N ILE A 9 -2.75 0.02 -5.30
CA ILE A 9 -3.11 -1.39 -5.05
C ILE A 9 -4.59 -1.66 -5.38
N GLY A 10 -5.43 -0.63 -5.33
CA GLY A 10 -6.84 -0.69 -5.67
C GLY A 10 -7.70 -1.56 -4.72
N ARG A 11 -8.98 -1.68 -5.08
CA ARG A 11 -10.03 -2.27 -4.24
C ARG A 11 -9.81 -3.75 -3.92
N ARG A 12 -9.21 -4.50 -4.84
CA ARG A 12 -8.98 -5.95 -4.65
C ARG A 12 -8.03 -6.22 -3.47
N GLY A 13 -6.98 -5.41 -3.31
CA GLY A 13 -6.06 -5.55 -2.17
C GLY A 13 -6.76 -5.25 -0.85
N LEU A 14 -7.56 -4.18 -0.81
CA LEU A 14 -8.39 -3.82 0.34
C LEU A 14 -9.29 -5.00 0.76
N GLU A 15 -10.07 -5.54 -0.18
CA GLU A 15 -10.99 -6.64 0.10
C GLU A 15 -10.27 -7.90 0.61
N LEU A 16 -9.14 -8.27 0.00
CA LEU A 16 -8.36 -9.44 0.42
C LEU A 16 -7.79 -9.28 1.84
N LEU A 17 -7.18 -8.13 2.14
CA LEU A 17 -6.56 -7.89 3.44
C LEU A 17 -7.61 -7.74 4.55
N THR A 18 -8.74 -7.08 4.28
CA THR A 18 -9.86 -6.99 5.22
C THR A 18 -10.47 -8.37 5.50
N ARG A 19 -10.67 -9.21 4.48
CA ARG A 19 -11.19 -10.58 4.64
C ARG A 19 -10.25 -11.48 5.45
N SER A 20 -8.95 -11.19 5.46
CA SER A 20 -7.95 -11.85 6.30
C SER A 20 -7.93 -11.33 7.75
N GLY A 21 -8.84 -10.43 8.13
CA GLY A 21 -8.99 -9.91 9.50
C GLY A 21 -8.03 -8.76 9.84
N HIS A 22 -7.53 -8.02 8.84
CA HIS A 22 -6.70 -6.83 9.08
C HIS A 22 -7.54 -5.55 9.15
N ASP A 23 -7.09 -4.59 9.94
CA ASP A 23 -7.59 -3.21 9.93
C ASP A 23 -6.90 -2.48 8.77
N VAL A 24 -7.63 -2.23 7.69
CA VAL A 24 -7.08 -1.65 6.46
C VAL A 24 -7.69 -0.26 6.27
N MET A 25 -6.83 0.73 6.07
CA MET A 25 -7.22 2.05 5.57
C MET A 25 -6.49 2.32 4.27
N THR A 26 -7.15 2.94 3.30
CA THR A 26 -6.48 3.36 2.07
C THR A 26 -6.01 4.81 2.17
N VAL A 27 -5.00 5.16 1.38
CA VAL A 27 -4.55 6.55 1.17
C VAL A 27 -5.73 7.42 0.70
N VAL A 28 -6.57 6.88 -0.18
CA VAL A 28 -7.75 7.56 -0.73
C VAL A 28 -8.81 7.84 0.35
N ASP A 29 -9.17 6.85 1.18
CA ASP A 29 -10.19 7.00 2.24
C ASP A 29 -9.82 8.07 3.28
N GLN A 30 -8.52 8.27 3.49
CA GLN A 30 -8.00 9.30 4.38
C GLN A 30 -7.70 10.64 3.71
N LYS A 31 -8.03 10.80 2.42
CA LYS A 31 -7.73 12.01 1.65
C LYS A 31 -6.24 12.35 1.65
N LEU A 32 -5.40 11.33 1.61
CA LEU A 32 -3.94 11.44 1.48
C LEU A 32 -3.46 11.27 0.04
N GLY A 33 -4.37 11.11 -0.93
CA GLY A 33 -3.99 11.01 -2.34
C GLY A 33 -3.19 12.23 -2.80
N GLY A 34 -2.06 11.98 -3.46
CA GLY A 34 -1.10 13.02 -3.88
C GLY A 34 -0.35 13.72 -2.74
N ALA A 35 -0.44 13.23 -1.50
CA ALA A 35 0.42 13.71 -0.43
C ALA A 35 1.90 13.37 -0.73
N PRO A 36 2.86 14.22 -0.35
CA PRO A 36 4.28 13.87 -0.44
C PRO A 36 4.60 12.62 0.40
N ASP A 37 5.56 11.82 -0.05
CA ASP A 37 5.94 10.56 0.59
C ASP A 37 6.30 10.73 2.07
N GLU A 38 6.99 11.81 2.45
CA GLU A 38 7.37 12.09 3.83
C GLU A 38 6.13 12.29 4.71
N LYS A 39 5.09 12.91 4.17
CA LYS A 39 3.82 13.09 4.88
C LYS A 39 3.11 11.74 5.01
N LEU A 40 3.06 10.94 3.95
CA LEU A 40 2.45 9.61 4.00
C LEU A 40 3.20 8.70 4.99
N PHE A 41 4.53 8.68 4.95
CA PHE A 41 5.39 7.95 5.87
C PHE A 41 5.11 8.34 7.32
N LYS A 42 5.08 9.65 7.62
CA LYS A 42 4.79 10.16 8.96
C LYS A 42 3.40 9.75 9.45
N VAL A 43 2.38 9.86 8.61
CA VAL A 43 1.02 9.44 9.00
C VAL A 43 0.97 7.94 9.28
N CYS A 44 1.62 7.11 8.46
CA CYS A 44 1.67 5.67 8.69
C CYS A 44 2.38 5.33 10.02
N ALA A 45 3.50 6.00 10.31
CA ALA A 45 4.22 5.86 11.57
C ALA A 45 3.36 6.28 12.78
N ASP A 46 2.76 7.47 12.72
CA ASP A 46 1.95 8.05 13.81
C ASP A 46 0.69 7.21 14.08
N GLU A 47 0.10 6.60 13.05
CA GLU A 47 -1.07 5.71 13.19
C GLU A 47 -0.71 4.26 13.57
N GLY A 48 0.57 3.90 13.52
CA GLY A 48 1.04 2.54 13.72
C GLY A 48 0.59 1.57 12.62
N ARG A 49 0.60 2.01 11.35
CA ARG A 49 0.14 1.24 10.18
C ARG A 49 1.30 0.85 9.27
N VAL A 50 1.34 -0.41 8.87
CA VAL A 50 2.27 -0.90 7.84
C VAL A 50 1.86 -0.30 6.49
N LEU A 51 2.77 0.40 5.80
CA LEU A 51 2.52 0.87 4.44
C LEU A 51 2.72 -0.26 3.43
N VAL A 52 1.75 -0.52 2.56
CA VAL A 52 1.85 -1.43 1.42
C VAL A 52 1.70 -0.61 0.15
N THR A 53 2.75 -0.56 -0.67
CA THR A 53 2.87 0.32 -1.84
C THR A 53 3.54 -0.38 -3.02
N LEU A 54 3.37 0.18 -4.23
CA LEU A 54 4.15 -0.16 -5.43
C LEU A 54 5.30 0.83 -5.67
N ASP A 55 5.41 1.87 -4.86
CA ASP A 55 6.43 2.90 -5.02
C ASP A 55 7.75 2.48 -4.35
N HIS A 56 8.78 2.36 -5.16
CA HIS A 56 10.10 1.92 -4.75
C HIS A 56 10.88 3.00 -4.00
N ASP A 57 10.45 4.27 -4.05
CA ASP A 57 11.11 5.34 -3.30
C ASP A 57 11.03 5.11 -1.79
N PHE A 58 9.98 4.43 -1.31
CA PHE A 58 9.89 3.99 0.09
C PHE A 58 10.98 2.97 0.48
N GLY A 59 11.68 2.35 -0.48
CA GLY A 59 12.84 1.50 -0.23
C GLY A 59 14.11 2.27 0.19
N GLN A 60 14.13 3.60 0.05
CA GLN A 60 15.28 4.43 0.40
C GLN A 60 15.41 4.59 1.93
N VAL A 61 16.10 3.66 2.59
CA VAL A 61 16.19 3.60 4.07
C VAL A 61 16.77 4.84 4.75
N LEU A 62 17.57 5.66 4.05
CA LEU A 62 18.07 6.92 4.60
C LEU A 62 16.99 8.01 4.63
N ARG A 63 16.05 7.98 3.67
CA ARG A 63 14.90 8.89 3.58
C ARG A 63 13.74 8.38 4.45
N PHE A 64 13.54 7.06 4.49
CA PHE A 64 12.48 6.37 5.23
C PHE A 64 13.07 5.31 6.17
N PRO A 65 13.59 5.71 7.34
CA PRO A 65 14.27 4.80 8.25
C PRO A 65 13.29 3.75 8.82
N PRO A 66 13.56 2.43 8.67
CA PRO A 66 12.67 1.37 9.11
C PRO A 66 12.30 1.47 10.59
N GLU A 67 13.22 1.91 11.44
CA GLU A 67 13.04 2.09 12.88
C GLU A 67 12.03 3.19 13.25
N LYS A 68 11.73 4.09 12.30
CA LYS A 68 10.70 5.13 12.46
C LYS A 68 9.36 4.74 11.84
N SER A 69 9.28 3.57 11.20
CA SER A 69 8.06 3.07 10.57
C SER A 69 7.34 2.06 11.48
N ALA A 70 6.06 1.82 11.20
CA ALA A 70 5.35 0.65 11.73
C ALA A 70 5.51 -0.60 10.83
N GLY A 71 6.40 -0.52 9.82
CA GLY A 71 6.62 -1.50 8.76
C GLY A 71 6.32 -0.92 7.38
N MET A 72 7.07 -1.38 6.37
CA MET A 72 6.86 -1.04 4.96
C MET A 72 6.96 -2.31 4.12
N VAL A 73 6.07 -2.43 3.14
CA VAL A 73 6.05 -3.50 2.15
C VAL A 73 5.97 -2.86 0.77
N VAL A 74 7.06 -2.93 0.03
CA VAL A 74 7.08 -2.55 -1.39
C VAL A 74 6.82 -3.81 -2.20
N LEU A 75 5.75 -3.81 -2.99
CA LEU A 75 5.39 -4.93 -3.84
C LEU A 75 5.93 -4.71 -5.26
N GLU A 76 6.61 -5.71 -5.80
CA GLU A 76 7.01 -5.77 -7.20
C GLU A 76 6.14 -6.81 -7.92
N PRO A 77 4.98 -6.40 -8.47
CA PRO A 77 4.14 -7.33 -9.22
C PRO A 77 4.89 -7.75 -10.49
N GLY A 78 5.03 -9.07 -10.67
CA GLY A 78 5.53 -9.64 -11.92
C GLY A 78 4.59 -9.41 -13.10
N GLU A 79 4.89 -10.00 -14.25
CA GLU A 79 4.08 -9.79 -15.45
C GLU A 79 2.59 -10.02 -15.19
N PRO A 80 1.71 -9.13 -15.68
CA PRO A 80 0.27 -9.33 -15.58
C PRO A 80 -0.08 -10.67 -16.20
N VAL A 81 -0.62 -11.59 -15.40
CA VAL A 81 -1.16 -12.83 -15.93
C VAL A 81 -2.34 -12.45 -16.82
N ARG A 82 -2.13 -12.47 -18.14
CA ARG A 82 -3.21 -12.33 -19.12
C ARG A 82 -4.16 -13.49 -18.91
N ARG A 83 -5.26 -13.28 -18.17
CA ARG A 83 -6.39 -14.20 -18.26
C ARG A 83 -6.87 -14.11 -19.70
N ASN A 84 -6.76 -15.20 -20.45
CA ASN A 84 -7.45 -15.37 -21.72
C ASN A 84 -8.95 -15.12 -21.45
N ARG A 85 -9.38 -13.87 -21.63
CA ARG A 85 -10.78 -13.55 -21.84
C ARG A 85 -11.02 -13.91 -23.30
N SER A 86 -11.36 -15.17 -23.53
CA SER A 86 -12.05 -15.56 -24.75
C SER A 86 -13.32 -14.71 -24.79
N TRP A 87 -13.28 -13.63 -25.56
CA TRP A 87 -14.50 -12.97 -26.00
C TRP A 87 -15.20 -13.98 -26.90
N ILE A 88 -16.13 -14.73 -26.32
CA ILE A 88 -17.08 -15.51 -27.11
C ILE A 88 -18.13 -14.50 -27.57
N VAL A 89 -17.98 -14.14 -28.85
CA VAL A 89 -18.87 -13.44 -29.80
C VAL A 89 -19.67 -12.24 -29.32
#